data_AF-A0A2J2HG27-F1
#
_entry.id   AF-A0A2J2HG27-F1
#
_cell.length_a   1.000
_cell.length_b   1.000
_cell.length_c   1.000
_cell.angle_alpha   90.00
_cell.angle_beta   90.00
_cell.angle_gamma   90.00
#
_symmetry.space_group_name_H-M   'P 1'
#
loop_
_entity.id
_entity.type
_entity.pdbx_description
1 polymer ?
#
loop_
_entity_poly.entity_id
_entity_poly.type
_entity_poly.pdbx_seq_one_letter_code
_entity_poly.pdbx_strand_id
1 'polypeptide(L)'
;MSSRSIGQGTCPKCGRRGTLVIKTLSGGYYAYYRHGRSWCYLGPLNKVYDEVRKSLDPNYVEEFDGFVGRVRLGLNESVTSVFSRVGVIRMGIMYLLILGITFYILLLMALIVMSQDKPLLLLTGRILDLINNAISLVITYMYIYNGFLELSKIDKTYGLGFGGSLIRLIALLSLIVFDSIVLAINVPAITGYVIKDVIGAVIVIAWALIFTPIYRLSNAFNVKSTNVGIIIAMIGYALDLVPGIVLIGAPIQFIGEGIIVHGLGKLPVSRSQ
;
A
#
# COMPACT_ATOMS: atom_id res chain seq x y z
N MET A 1 10.09 -13.93 31.68
CA MET A 1 9.94 -14.93 30.60
C MET A 1 8.48 -14.96 30.20
N SER A 2 8.14 -14.62 28.95
CA SER A 2 6.75 -14.73 28.46
C SER A 2 6.64 -15.92 27.51
N SER A 3 5.49 -16.60 27.55
CA SER A 3 5.16 -17.68 26.62
C SER A 3 3.77 -17.46 26.05
N ARG A 4 3.62 -17.64 24.74
CA ARG A 4 2.35 -17.53 24.05
C ARG A 4 2.05 -18.80 23.29
N SER A 5 0.90 -19.41 23.56
CA SER A 5 0.35 -20.48 22.72
C SER A 5 -0.28 -19.86 21.47
N ILE A 6 0.03 -20.43 20.30
CA ILE A 6 -0.49 -19.94 19.01
C ILE A 6 -1.59 -20.86 18.48
N GLY A 7 -1.35 -22.17 18.45
CA GLY A 7 -2.29 -23.08 17.79
C GLY A 7 -1.84 -24.53 17.81
N GLN A 8 -2.66 -25.41 17.24
CA GLN A 8 -2.37 -26.84 17.10
C GLN A 8 -1.70 -27.14 15.75
N GLY A 9 -0.91 -28.20 15.72
CA GLY A 9 -0.35 -28.75 14.49
C GLY A 9 0.49 -30.00 14.75
N THR A 10 1.19 -30.46 13.72
CA THR A 10 2.07 -31.63 13.79
C THR A 10 3.50 -31.16 13.97
N CYS A 11 4.17 -31.50 15.07
CA CYS A 11 5.54 -31.05 15.31
C CYS A 11 6.50 -31.59 14.24
N PRO A 12 7.25 -30.73 13.54
CA PRO A 12 8.10 -31.16 12.43
C PRO A 12 9.34 -31.94 12.91
N LYS A 13 9.72 -31.78 14.19
CA LYS A 13 10.85 -32.50 14.80
C LYS A 13 10.53 -33.93 15.23
N CYS A 14 9.28 -34.22 15.63
CA CYS A 14 8.93 -35.51 16.22
C CYS A 14 7.66 -36.17 15.65
N GLY A 15 6.97 -35.51 14.71
CA GLY A 15 5.75 -36.01 14.05
C GLY A 15 4.50 -36.07 14.93
N ARG A 16 4.58 -35.70 16.21
CA ARG A 16 3.42 -35.77 17.13
C ARG A 16 2.56 -34.51 17.02
N ARG A 17 1.25 -34.66 17.21
CA ARG A 17 0.34 -33.51 17.33
C ARG A 17 0.60 -32.76 18.64
N GLY A 18 0.59 -31.44 18.60
CA GLY A 18 0.77 -30.61 19.80
C GLY A 18 0.47 -29.15 19.57
N THR A 19 0.62 -28.38 20.65
CA THR A 19 0.43 -26.92 20.62
C THR A 19 1.75 -26.22 20.33
N LEU A 20 1.77 -25.37 19.31
CA LEU A 20 2.86 -24.44 19.07
C LEU A 20 2.86 -23.35 20.16
N VAL A 21 4.00 -23.18 20.82
CA VAL A 21 4.23 -22.19 21.85
C VAL A 21 5.48 -21.40 21.49
N ILE A 22 5.37 -20.07 21.48
CA ILE A 22 6.52 -19.18 21.34
C ILE A 22 6.95 -18.69 22.72
N LYS A 23 8.24 -18.81 23.02
CA LYS A 23 8.84 -18.27 24.24
C LYS A 23 9.74 -17.08 23.92
N THR A 24 9.68 -16.08 24.78
CA THR A 24 10.57 -14.91 24.74
C THR A 24 11.67 -15.08 25.78
N LEU A 25 12.92 -15.09 25.29
CA LEU A 25 14.14 -15.40 26.03
C LEU A 25 15.22 -14.42 25.60
N SER A 26 15.73 -13.60 26.53
CA SER A 26 16.85 -12.66 26.28
C SER A 26 16.68 -11.80 25.01
N GLY A 27 15.47 -11.29 24.77
CA GLY A 27 15.15 -10.48 23.58
C GLY A 27 14.90 -11.28 22.28
N GLY A 28 15.07 -12.59 22.29
CA GLY A 28 14.80 -13.48 21.17
C GLY A 28 13.48 -14.25 21.31
N TYR A 29 12.91 -14.65 20.16
CA TYR A 29 11.72 -15.48 20.08
C TYR A 29 12.08 -16.89 19.63
N TYR A 30 11.54 -17.88 20.33
CA TYR A 30 11.92 -19.27 20.17
C TYR A 30 10.67 -20.15 20.06
N ALA A 31 10.65 -21.04 19.06
CA ALA A 31 9.52 -21.91 18.78
C ALA A 31 9.66 -23.26 19.50
N TYR A 32 8.56 -23.68 20.13
CA TYR A 32 8.43 -24.98 20.79
C TYR A 32 7.11 -25.63 20.43
N TYR A 33 7.08 -26.96 20.34
CA TYR A 33 5.83 -27.72 20.41
C TYR A 33 5.67 -28.36 21.78
N ARG A 34 4.47 -28.22 22.37
CA ARG A 34 4.07 -28.90 23.60
C ARG A 34 3.16 -30.09 23.27
N HIS A 35 3.57 -31.28 23.71
CA HIS A 35 2.83 -32.54 23.60
C HIS A 35 2.51 -33.04 25.01
N GLY A 36 1.44 -32.49 25.60
CA GLY A 36 1.11 -32.74 27.01
C GLY A 36 2.23 -32.27 27.94
N ARG A 37 2.94 -33.22 28.57
CA ARG A 37 4.07 -32.95 29.48
C ARG A 37 5.42 -32.81 28.77
N SER A 38 5.53 -33.24 27.51
CA SER A 38 6.78 -33.19 26.75
C SER A 38 6.86 -31.96 25.85
N TRP A 39 8.07 -31.46 25.63
CA TRP A 39 8.33 -30.26 24.83
C TRP A 39 9.41 -30.54 23.78
N CYS A 40 9.20 -30.06 22.56
CA CYS A 40 10.18 -30.09 21.48
C CYS A 40 10.63 -28.66 21.18
N TYR A 41 11.91 -28.36 21.44
CA TYR A 41 12.53 -27.12 20.97
C TYR A 41 12.85 -27.24 19.47
N LEU A 42 12.34 -26.30 18.68
CA LEU A 42 12.58 -26.24 17.24
C LEU A 42 13.73 -25.30 16.90
N GLY A 43 13.82 -24.14 17.56
CA GLY A 43 14.88 -23.19 17.30
C GLY A 43 14.45 -21.73 17.47
N PRO A 44 15.37 -20.79 17.14
CA PRO A 44 15.04 -19.38 16.97
C PRO A 44 13.99 -19.19 15.87
N LEU A 45 12.94 -18.41 16.15
CA LEU A 45 11.77 -18.24 15.27
C LEU A 45 12.14 -17.73 13.87
N ASN A 46 13.17 -16.89 13.76
CA ASN A 46 13.66 -16.38 12.48
C ASN A 46 14.30 -17.47 11.58
N LYS A 47 14.77 -18.58 12.15
CA LYS A 47 15.37 -19.70 11.40
C LYS A 47 14.36 -20.79 11.05
N VAL A 48 13.32 -20.96 11.87
CA VAL A 48 12.36 -22.09 11.74
C VAL A 48 10.97 -21.66 11.26
N TYR A 49 10.82 -20.42 10.80
CA TYR A 49 9.52 -19.86 10.41
C TYR A 49 8.78 -20.74 9.38
N ASP A 50 9.41 -21.07 8.25
CA ASP A 50 8.74 -21.80 7.16
C ASP A 50 8.36 -23.24 7.57
N GLU A 51 9.22 -23.89 8.36
CA GLU A 51 8.98 -25.23 8.88
C GLU A 51 7.79 -25.24 9.85
N VAL A 52 7.79 -24.31 10.81
CA VAL A 52 6.69 -24.14 11.78
C VAL A 52 5.39 -23.76 11.09
N ARG A 53 5.45 -22.87 10.09
CA ARG A 53 4.27 -22.44 9.34
C ARG A 53 3.60 -23.59 8.62
N LYS A 54 4.38 -24.47 7.98
CA LYS A 54 3.86 -25.68 7.30
C LYS A 54 3.33 -26.72 8.26
N SER A 55 3.79 -26.69 9.51
CA SER A 55 3.47 -27.69 10.52
C SER A 55 2.18 -27.37 11.30
N LEU A 56 1.66 -26.15 11.19
CA LEU A 56 0.44 -25.67 11.83
C LEU A 56 -0.82 -26.12 11.07
N ASP A 57 -1.90 -26.39 11.82
CA ASP A 57 -3.21 -26.59 11.19
C ASP A 57 -3.65 -25.29 10.47
N PRO A 58 -4.35 -25.38 9.32
CA PRO A 58 -4.64 -24.21 8.47
C PRO A 58 -5.29 -23.03 9.21
N ASN A 59 -6.14 -23.31 10.20
CA ASN A 59 -6.88 -22.31 10.97
C ASN A 59 -5.98 -21.43 11.86
N TYR A 60 -4.75 -21.86 12.16
CA TYR A 60 -3.82 -21.13 13.02
C TYR A 60 -2.67 -20.47 12.26
N VAL A 61 -2.54 -20.74 10.96
CA VAL A 61 -1.46 -20.17 10.13
C VAL A 61 -1.55 -18.64 10.10
N GLU A 62 -2.75 -18.10 9.97
CA GLU A 62 -2.97 -16.65 9.96
C GLU A 62 -2.59 -16.00 11.31
N GLU A 63 -2.95 -16.63 12.43
CA GLU A 63 -2.56 -16.13 13.77
C GLU A 63 -1.03 -16.18 13.95
N PHE A 64 -0.38 -17.24 13.49
CA PHE A 64 1.06 -17.41 13.55
C PHE A 64 1.81 -16.38 12.70
N ASP A 65 1.41 -16.22 11.43
CA ASP A 65 1.97 -15.22 10.53
C ASP A 65 1.80 -13.81 11.10
N GLY A 66 0.62 -13.53 11.66
CA GLY A 66 0.35 -12.29 12.38
C GLY A 66 1.28 -12.08 13.57
N PHE A 67 1.54 -13.12 14.38
CA PHE A 67 2.48 -13.06 15.49
C PHE A 67 3.92 -12.80 15.04
N VAL A 68 4.42 -13.54 14.05
CA VAL A 68 5.79 -13.39 13.56
C VAL A 68 6.00 -12.00 12.95
N GLY A 69 5.02 -11.50 12.19
CA GLY A 69 5.08 -10.15 11.63
C GLY A 69 5.15 -9.06 12.71
N ARG A 70 4.39 -9.19 13.81
CA ARG A 70 4.50 -8.29 14.98
C ARG A 70 5.89 -8.28 15.59
N VAL A 71 6.46 -9.48 15.79
CA VAL A 71 7.80 -9.67 16.34
C VAL A 71 8.86 -9.00 15.47
N ARG A 72 8.78 -9.17 14.15
CA ARG A 72 9.72 -8.56 13.20
C ARG A 72 9.68 -7.03 13.22
N LEU A 73 8.54 -6.44 13.57
CA LEU A 73 8.34 -5.00 13.66
C LEU A 73 8.60 -4.44 15.06
N GLY A 74 8.94 -5.27 16.06
CA GLY A 74 9.21 -4.81 17.43
C GLY A 74 7.99 -4.23 18.17
N LEU A 75 6.77 -4.57 17.74
CA LEU A 75 5.53 -4.01 18.29
C LEU A 75 5.10 -4.75 19.58
N ASN A 76 5.18 -4.07 20.74
CA ASN A 76 4.78 -4.65 22.05
C ASN A 76 3.33 -4.34 22.46
N GLU A 77 2.74 -3.23 22.01
CA GLU A 77 1.31 -2.88 22.14
C GLU A 77 0.85 -2.15 20.86
N SER A 78 -0.47 -2.10 20.60
CA SER A 78 -1.13 -1.33 19.51
C SER A 78 -1.24 -1.95 18.10
N VAL A 79 -1.04 -3.26 17.94
CA VAL A 79 -1.09 -3.93 16.61
C VAL A 79 -2.44 -3.75 15.89
N THR A 80 -3.53 -3.71 16.65
CA THR A 80 -4.87 -3.39 16.16
C THR A 80 -4.95 -1.99 15.57
N SER A 81 -4.28 -1.00 16.19
CA SER A 81 -4.23 0.36 15.69
C SER A 81 -3.43 0.47 14.39
N VAL A 82 -2.30 -0.22 14.28
CA VAL A 82 -1.48 -0.24 13.05
C VAL A 82 -2.30 -0.80 11.88
N PHE A 83 -2.93 -1.96 12.06
CA PHE A 83 -3.73 -2.57 10.99
C PHE A 83 -4.99 -1.77 10.66
N SER A 84 -5.62 -1.14 11.66
CA SER A 84 -6.74 -0.21 11.42
C SER A 84 -6.30 0.97 10.55
N ARG A 85 -5.16 1.61 10.86
CA ARG A 85 -4.62 2.72 10.06
C ARG A 85 -4.16 2.29 8.66
N VAL A 86 -3.56 1.12 8.54
CA VAL A 86 -3.23 0.54 7.22
C VAL A 86 -4.50 0.25 6.42
N GLY A 87 -5.58 -0.15 7.09
CA GLY A 87 -6.92 -0.25 6.50
C GLY A 87 -7.41 1.09 5.93
N VAL A 88 -7.23 2.20 6.66
CA VAL A 88 -7.57 3.55 6.16
C VAL A 88 -6.76 3.90 4.92
N ILE A 89 -5.45 3.64 4.90
CA ILE A 89 -4.58 3.88 3.73
C ILE A 89 -5.03 3.03 2.54
N ARG A 90 -5.34 1.75 2.77
CA ARG A 90 -5.88 0.84 1.76
C ARG A 90 -7.16 1.38 1.14
N MET A 91 -8.09 1.91 1.94
CA MET A 91 -9.31 2.55 1.45
C MET A 91 -8.99 3.77 0.57
N GLY A 92 -8.02 4.59 0.98
CA GLY A 92 -7.54 5.72 0.17
C GLY A 92 -7.02 5.30 -1.20
N ILE A 93 -6.16 4.28 -1.26
CA ILE A 93 -5.63 3.74 -2.53
C ILE A 93 -6.79 3.20 -3.39
N MET A 94 -7.74 2.50 -2.79
CA MET A 94 -8.91 1.98 -3.50
C MET A 94 -9.79 3.09 -4.10
N TYR A 95 -10.03 4.18 -3.35
CA TYR A 95 -10.81 5.30 -3.87
C TYR A 95 -10.08 6.04 -5.00
N LEU A 96 -8.76 6.22 -4.88
CA LEU A 96 -7.94 6.80 -5.96
C LEU A 96 -7.93 5.91 -7.21
N LEU A 97 -7.88 4.59 -7.04
CA LEU A 97 -7.97 3.62 -8.13
C LEU A 97 -9.31 3.73 -8.87
N ILE A 98 -10.43 3.74 -8.13
CA ILE A 98 -11.78 3.88 -8.71
C ILE A 98 -11.87 5.21 -9.47
N LEU A 99 -11.43 6.30 -8.84
CA LEU A 99 -11.41 7.62 -9.45
C LEU A 99 -10.59 7.64 -10.74
N GLY A 100 -9.37 7.09 -10.70
CA GLY A 100 -8.48 6.99 -11.85
C GLY A 100 -9.10 6.24 -13.02
N ILE A 101 -9.72 5.08 -12.76
CA ILE A 101 -10.43 4.30 -13.78
C ILE A 101 -11.59 5.10 -14.37
N THR A 102 -12.39 5.76 -13.54
CA THR A 102 -13.53 6.57 -14.00
C THR A 102 -13.06 7.70 -14.93
N PHE A 103 -12.07 8.49 -14.51
CA PHE A 103 -11.57 9.60 -15.32
C PHE A 103 -10.84 9.14 -16.59
N TYR A 104 -10.14 8.00 -16.53
CA TYR A 104 -9.55 7.38 -17.72
C TYR A 104 -10.61 7.00 -18.76
N ILE A 105 -11.73 6.40 -18.34
CA ILE A 105 -12.85 6.07 -19.25
C ILE A 105 -13.49 7.33 -19.81
N LEU A 106 -13.72 8.36 -18.98
CA LEU A 106 -14.26 9.66 -19.44
C LEU A 106 -13.36 10.31 -20.49
N LEU A 107 -12.04 10.27 -20.29
CA LEU A 107 -11.06 10.79 -21.24
C LEU A 107 -11.10 10.02 -22.57
N LEU A 108 -11.16 8.69 -22.53
CA LEU A 108 -11.30 7.86 -23.73
C LEU A 108 -12.60 8.16 -24.49
N MET A 109 -13.72 8.33 -23.79
CA MET A 109 -14.98 8.71 -24.43
C MET A 109 -14.90 10.10 -25.05
N ALA A 110 -14.30 11.08 -24.37
CA ALA A 110 -14.08 12.41 -24.91
C ALA A 110 -13.22 12.34 -26.19
N LEU A 111 -12.15 11.54 -26.19
CA LEU A 111 -11.30 11.32 -27.37
C LEU A 111 -12.10 10.76 -28.56
N ILE A 112 -13.02 9.81 -28.33
CA ILE A 112 -13.83 9.22 -29.39
C ILE A 112 -14.84 10.24 -29.94
N VAL A 113 -15.61 10.86 -29.05
CA VAL A 113 -16.75 11.74 -29.42
C VAL A 113 -16.26 13.06 -30.01
N MET A 114 -15.14 13.58 -29.53
CA MET A 114 -14.68 14.94 -29.82
C MET A 114 -13.41 14.96 -30.67
N SER A 115 -13.06 13.83 -31.30
CA SER A 115 -11.84 13.66 -32.11
C SER A 115 -11.68 14.72 -33.22
N GLN A 116 -12.79 15.26 -33.75
CA GLN A 116 -12.78 16.25 -34.81
C GLN A 116 -12.72 17.70 -34.32
N ASP A 117 -13.12 17.96 -33.06
CA ASP A 117 -13.12 19.29 -32.45
C ASP A 117 -12.01 19.39 -31.39
N LYS A 118 -10.78 19.61 -31.88
CA LYS A 118 -9.58 19.74 -31.05
C LYS A 118 -9.71 20.77 -29.91
N PRO A 119 -10.23 22.01 -30.12
CA PRO A 119 -10.35 22.97 -29.02
C PRO A 119 -11.34 22.49 -27.96
N LEU A 120 -12.47 21.90 -28.35
CA LEU A 120 -13.44 21.37 -27.40
C LEU A 120 -12.87 20.18 -26.61
N LEU A 121 -12.16 19.25 -27.28
CA LEU A 121 -11.48 18.12 -26.64
C LEU A 121 -10.46 18.58 -25.59
N LEU A 122 -9.64 19.58 -25.92
CA LEU A 122 -8.65 20.16 -25.00
C LEU A 122 -9.29 20.83 -23.80
N LEU A 123 -10.39 21.56 -24.00
CA LEU A 123 -11.13 22.20 -22.91
C LEU A 123 -11.72 21.14 -21.96
N THR A 124 -12.39 20.13 -22.50
CA THR A 124 -12.97 19.03 -21.71
C THR A 124 -11.89 18.26 -20.95
N GLY A 125 -10.76 17.95 -21.60
CA GLY A 125 -9.63 17.29 -20.94
C GLY A 125 -9.11 18.08 -19.74
N ARG A 126 -8.95 19.41 -19.88
CA ARG A 126 -8.50 20.29 -18.79
C ARG A 126 -9.49 20.34 -17.63
N ILE A 127 -10.80 20.40 -17.92
CA ILE A 127 -11.84 20.40 -16.89
C ILE A 127 -11.84 19.07 -16.13
N LEU A 128 -11.74 17.94 -16.85
CA LEU A 128 -11.65 16.62 -16.25
C LEU A 128 -10.42 16.48 -15.35
N ASP A 129 -9.25 16.93 -15.81
CA ASP A 129 -8.02 16.93 -15.02
C ASP A 129 -8.16 17.75 -13.74
N LEU A 130 -8.71 18.97 -13.83
CA LEU A 130 -8.93 19.84 -12.68
C LEU A 130 -9.82 19.18 -11.62
N ILE A 131 -10.94 18.59 -12.04
CA ILE A 131 -11.88 17.89 -11.14
C ILE A 131 -11.20 16.67 -10.52
N ASN A 132 -10.49 15.86 -11.33
CA ASN A 132 -9.77 14.69 -10.85
C ASN A 132 -8.72 15.06 -9.79
N ASN A 133 -7.95 16.13 -10.04
CA ASN A 133 -6.93 16.62 -9.12
C ASN A 133 -7.54 17.12 -7.80
N ALA A 134 -8.67 17.84 -7.87
CA ALA A 134 -9.39 18.32 -6.69
C ALA A 134 -9.91 17.18 -5.81
N ILE A 135 -10.56 16.17 -6.40
CA ILE A 135 -11.06 15.01 -5.66
C ILE A 135 -9.88 14.18 -5.12
N SER A 136 -8.83 13.99 -5.93
CA SER A 136 -7.61 13.28 -5.53
C SER A 136 -6.93 13.94 -4.33
N LEU A 137 -6.93 15.26 -4.25
CA LEU A 137 -6.40 16.02 -3.12
C LEU A 137 -7.14 15.66 -1.83
N VAL A 138 -8.48 15.71 -1.88
CA VAL A 138 -9.35 15.40 -0.73
C VAL A 138 -9.14 13.97 -0.26
N ILE A 139 -9.15 12.99 -1.18
CA ILE A 139 -8.93 11.58 -0.83
C ILE A 139 -7.53 11.36 -0.24
N THR A 140 -6.50 11.96 -0.86
CA THR A 140 -5.12 11.86 -0.37
C THR A 140 -5.02 12.41 1.04
N TYR A 141 -5.64 13.55 1.34
CA TYR A 141 -5.64 14.14 2.68
C TYR A 141 -6.38 13.25 3.69
N MET A 142 -7.62 12.88 3.38
CA MET A 142 -8.49 12.17 4.31
C MET A 142 -7.97 10.79 4.69
N TYR A 143 -7.41 10.05 3.72
CA TYR A 143 -7.08 8.64 3.91
C TYR A 143 -5.58 8.37 3.99
N ILE A 144 -4.82 8.90 3.04
CA ILE A 144 -3.39 8.57 2.93
C ILE A 144 -2.59 9.40 3.96
N TYR A 145 -2.72 10.72 3.92
CA TYR A 145 -2.00 11.62 4.83
C TYR A 145 -2.37 11.36 6.29
N ASN A 146 -3.67 11.36 6.63
CA ASN A 146 -4.09 11.07 8.00
C ASN A 146 -3.73 9.65 8.44
N GLY A 147 -3.82 8.66 7.55
CA GLY A 147 -3.41 7.28 7.83
C GLY A 147 -1.92 7.19 8.19
N PHE A 148 -1.05 7.81 7.40
CA PHE A 148 0.38 7.83 7.68
C PHE A 148 0.78 8.76 8.83
N LEU A 149 0.08 9.87 9.05
CA LEU A 149 0.28 10.74 10.20
C LEU A 149 0.11 9.93 11.49
N GLU A 150 -0.99 9.18 11.59
CA GLU A 150 -1.27 8.34 12.75
C GLU A 150 -0.25 7.19 12.88
N LEU A 151 0.13 6.54 11.78
CA LEU A 151 1.18 5.52 11.82
C LEU A 151 2.54 6.08 12.22
N SER A 152 2.89 7.30 11.80
CA SER A 152 4.17 7.94 12.12
C SER A 152 4.31 8.28 13.60
N LYS A 153 3.18 8.48 14.31
CA LYS A 153 3.15 8.63 15.77
C LYS A 153 3.48 7.32 16.49
N ILE A 154 3.17 6.18 15.87
CA ILE A 154 3.45 4.84 16.42
C ILE A 154 4.90 4.46 16.15
N ASP A 155 5.37 4.62 14.91
CA ASP A 155 6.73 4.30 14.52
C ASP A 155 7.26 5.27 13.46
N LYS A 156 8.46 5.81 13.70
CA LYS A 156 9.18 6.70 12.80
C LYS A 156 9.44 6.08 11.42
N THR A 157 9.45 4.75 11.30
CA THR A 157 9.63 4.08 10.00
C THR A 157 8.51 4.40 9.00
N TYR A 158 7.31 4.77 9.47
CA TYR A 158 6.20 5.23 8.63
C TYR A 158 6.30 6.72 8.23
N GLY A 159 7.28 7.46 8.79
CA GLY A 159 7.49 8.87 8.48
C GLY A 159 7.78 9.15 7.00
N LEU A 160 8.35 8.19 6.27
CA LEU A 160 8.53 8.30 4.82
C LEU A 160 7.18 8.35 4.07
N GLY A 161 6.20 7.55 4.50
CA GLY A 161 4.87 7.56 3.89
C GLY A 161 4.13 8.86 4.20
N PHE A 162 4.31 9.39 5.42
CA PHE A 162 3.80 10.70 5.81
C PHE A 162 4.42 11.81 4.94
N GLY A 163 5.74 11.85 4.83
CA GLY A 163 6.44 12.81 3.97
C GLY A 163 6.02 12.71 2.50
N GLY A 164 5.93 11.49 1.96
CA GLY A 164 5.42 11.25 0.61
C GLY A 164 3.99 11.77 0.41
N SER A 165 3.11 11.55 1.39
CA SER A 165 1.73 12.05 1.33
C SER A 165 1.64 13.58 1.36
N LEU A 166 2.52 14.25 2.11
CA LEU A 166 2.59 15.72 2.14
C LEU A 166 3.09 16.28 0.80
N ILE A 167 4.15 15.69 0.23
CA ILE A 167 4.67 16.08 -1.10
C ILE A 167 3.57 15.92 -2.15
N ARG A 168 2.81 14.82 -2.10
CA ARG A 168 1.68 14.58 -3.00
C ARG A 168 0.60 15.66 -2.88
N LEU A 169 0.25 16.07 -1.65
CA LEU A 169 -0.75 17.14 -1.44
C LEU A 169 -0.29 18.48 -2.04
N ILE A 170 0.98 18.85 -1.81
CA ILE A 170 1.55 20.08 -2.37
C ILE A 170 1.57 20.03 -3.90
N ALA A 171 1.96 18.89 -4.48
CA ALA A 171 1.97 18.70 -5.92
C ALA A 171 0.55 18.79 -6.53
N LEU A 172 -0.44 18.17 -5.89
CA LEU A 172 -1.84 18.25 -6.33
C LEU A 172 -2.40 19.68 -6.23
N LEU A 173 -2.11 20.40 -5.15
CA LEU A 173 -2.46 21.83 -5.03
C LEU A 173 -1.81 22.65 -6.15
N SER A 174 -0.55 22.38 -6.45
CA SER A 174 0.18 23.05 -7.53
C SER A 174 -0.45 22.77 -8.89
N LEU A 175 -0.89 21.53 -9.17
CA LEU A 175 -1.63 21.19 -10.39
C LEU A 175 -2.97 21.93 -10.48
N ILE A 176 -3.75 21.95 -9.39
CA ILE A 176 -5.06 22.64 -9.38
C ILE A 176 -4.89 24.13 -9.68
N VAL A 177 -3.93 24.79 -9.01
CA VAL A 177 -3.63 26.21 -9.25
C VAL A 177 -3.19 26.41 -10.70
N PHE A 178 -2.32 25.55 -11.20
CA PHE A 178 -1.82 25.62 -12.57
C PHE A 178 -2.93 25.45 -13.61
N ASP A 179 -3.73 24.39 -13.51
CA ASP A 179 -4.85 24.10 -14.41
C ASP A 179 -5.86 25.26 -14.38
N SER A 180 -6.12 25.85 -13.20
CA SER A 180 -7.01 27.00 -13.05
C SER A 180 -6.48 28.25 -13.77
N ILE A 181 -5.18 28.54 -13.65
CA ILE A 181 -4.53 29.64 -14.36
C ILE A 181 -4.60 29.38 -15.86
N VAL A 182 -4.20 28.19 -16.32
CA VAL A 182 -4.20 27.83 -17.74
C VAL A 182 -5.59 27.95 -18.37
N LEU A 183 -6.64 27.58 -17.64
CA LEU A 183 -8.03 27.80 -18.04
C LEU A 183 -8.40 29.28 -18.13
N ALA A 184 -7.91 30.12 -17.20
CA ALA A 184 -8.25 31.54 -17.15
C ALA A 184 -7.53 32.39 -18.21
N ILE A 185 -6.25 32.13 -18.50
CA ILE A 185 -5.41 32.96 -19.38
C ILE A 185 -5.13 32.31 -20.75
N ASN A 186 -5.72 31.15 -21.03
CA ASN A 186 -5.64 30.44 -22.31
C ASN A 186 -4.18 30.27 -22.83
N VAL A 187 -3.26 29.87 -21.93
CA VAL A 187 -1.82 29.73 -22.23
C VAL A 187 -1.59 28.76 -23.40
N PRO A 188 -0.64 29.06 -24.31
CA PRO A 188 -0.20 28.13 -25.35
C PRO A 188 0.17 26.77 -24.76
N ALA A 189 -0.32 25.70 -25.38
CA ALA A 189 -0.27 24.35 -24.80
C ALA A 189 1.15 23.86 -24.46
N ILE A 190 2.18 24.29 -25.21
CA ILE A 190 3.56 23.78 -25.12
C ILE A 190 4.22 24.13 -23.77
N THR A 191 4.09 25.36 -23.27
CA THR A 191 4.61 25.76 -21.94
C THR A 191 3.82 25.10 -20.81
N GLY A 192 2.56 24.77 -21.09
CA GLY A 192 1.65 24.00 -20.23
C GLY A 192 2.20 22.63 -19.85
N TYR A 193 2.67 21.89 -20.85
CA TYR A 193 3.07 20.49 -20.71
C TYR A 193 4.32 20.30 -19.85
N VAL A 194 5.35 21.14 -20.03
CA VAL A 194 6.61 20.99 -19.28
C VAL A 194 6.40 21.13 -17.77
N ILE A 195 5.58 22.09 -17.34
CA ILE A 195 5.28 22.29 -15.91
C ILE A 195 4.48 21.10 -15.37
N LYS A 196 3.49 20.62 -16.13
CA LYS A 196 2.69 19.45 -15.75
C LYS A 196 3.55 18.19 -15.62
N ASP A 197 4.51 17.98 -16.52
CA ASP A 197 5.42 16.83 -16.49
C ASP A 197 6.37 16.88 -15.29
N VAL A 198 6.89 18.07 -14.95
CA VAL A 198 7.72 18.26 -13.75
C VAL A 198 6.92 17.96 -12.48
N ILE A 199 5.70 18.49 -12.37
CA ILE A 199 4.84 18.21 -11.22
C ILE A 199 4.44 16.72 -11.19
N GLY A 200 4.18 16.12 -12.36
CA GLY A 200 3.95 14.69 -12.50
C GLY A 200 5.11 13.85 -11.94
N ALA A 201 6.35 14.20 -12.28
CA ALA A 201 7.54 13.51 -11.76
C ALA A 201 7.63 13.61 -10.23
N VAL A 202 7.29 14.77 -9.65
CA VAL A 202 7.19 14.94 -8.19
C VAL A 202 6.12 14.03 -7.59
N ILE A 203 4.98 13.85 -8.25
CA ILE A 203 3.91 12.93 -7.81
C ILE A 203 4.40 11.47 -7.85
N VAL A 204 5.17 11.07 -8.86
CA VAL A 204 5.75 9.72 -8.93
C VAL A 204 6.72 9.48 -7.77
N ILE A 205 7.58 10.46 -7.45
CA ILE A 205 8.47 10.40 -6.29
C ILE A 205 7.67 10.29 -4.99
N ALA A 206 6.59 11.05 -4.87
CA ALA A 206 5.70 10.99 -3.71
C ALA A 206 5.09 9.60 -3.52
N TRP A 207 4.68 8.94 -4.61
CA TRP A 207 4.20 7.56 -4.57
C TRP A 207 5.27 6.55 -4.16
N ALA A 208 6.51 6.70 -4.63
CA ALA A 208 7.62 5.85 -4.19
C ALA A 208 7.82 5.94 -2.67
N LEU A 209 7.74 7.15 -2.11
CA LEU A 209 7.85 7.39 -0.67
C LEU A 209 6.66 6.79 0.10
N ILE A 210 5.43 6.92 -0.43
CA ILE A 210 4.21 6.30 0.12
C ILE A 210 4.31 4.77 0.12
N PHE A 211 4.80 4.17 -0.96
CA PHE A 211 4.88 2.72 -1.10
C PHE A 211 6.03 2.10 -0.30
N THR A 212 7.08 2.84 0.02
CA THR A 212 8.22 2.33 0.83
C THR A 212 7.80 1.70 2.17
N PRO A 213 7.04 2.38 3.05
CA PRO A 213 6.57 1.75 4.29
C PRO A 213 5.57 0.61 4.05
N ILE A 214 4.74 0.70 3.01
CA ILE A 214 3.79 -0.37 2.65
C ILE A 214 4.56 -1.64 2.21
N TYR A 215 5.62 -1.48 1.43
CA TYR A 215 6.52 -2.56 1.02
C TYR A 215 7.20 -3.22 2.22
N ARG A 216 7.73 -2.41 3.16
CA ARG A 216 8.35 -2.92 4.39
C ARG A 216 7.34 -3.72 5.23
N LEU A 217 6.14 -3.19 5.39
CA LEU A 217 5.06 -3.85 6.10
C LEU A 217 4.69 -5.18 5.42
N SER A 218 4.47 -5.16 4.11
CA SER A 218 4.17 -6.36 3.32
C SER A 218 5.25 -7.44 3.47
N ASN A 219 6.53 -7.06 3.39
CA ASN A 219 7.65 -7.97 3.63
C ASN A 219 7.64 -8.58 5.02
N ALA A 220 7.32 -7.79 6.06
CA ALA A 220 7.24 -8.30 7.43
C ALA A 220 6.18 -9.41 7.56
N PHE A 221 5.04 -9.26 6.86
CA PHE A 221 3.92 -10.21 6.83
C PHE A 221 3.94 -11.20 5.65
N ASN A 222 5.02 -11.25 4.87
CA ASN A 222 5.18 -12.14 3.72
C ASN A 222 4.06 -12.03 2.65
N VAL A 223 3.50 -10.84 2.44
CA VAL A 223 2.41 -10.60 1.49
C VAL A 223 2.97 -10.25 0.11
N LYS A 224 3.55 -11.26 -0.57
CA LYS A 224 4.27 -11.07 -1.86
C LYS A 224 3.48 -10.31 -2.92
N SER A 225 2.15 -10.47 -2.96
CA SER A 225 1.31 -9.78 -3.94
C SER A 225 1.44 -8.26 -3.84
N THR A 226 1.45 -7.68 -2.63
CA THR A 226 1.57 -6.21 -2.46
C THR A 226 2.87 -5.68 -3.05
N ASN A 227 3.99 -6.39 -2.88
CA ASN A 227 5.27 -6.00 -3.44
C ASN A 227 5.26 -5.99 -4.96
N VAL A 228 4.69 -7.04 -5.57
CA VAL A 228 4.53 -7.12 -7.03
C VAL A 228 3.63 -5.97 -7.52
N GLY A 229 2.53 -5.71 -6.81
CA GLY A 229 1.63 -4.60 -7.12
C GLY A 229 2.33 -3.23 -7.08
N ILE A 230 3.18 -2.98 -6.07
CA ILE A 230 3.97 -1.75 -5.96
C ILE A 230 4.90 -1.59 -7.16
N ILE A 231 5.61 -2.65 -7.56
CA ILE A 231 6.52 -2.59 -8.72
C ILE A 231 5.74 -2.26 -9.99
N ILE A 232 4.62 -2.95 -10.23
CA ILE A 232 3.77 -2.73 -11.41
C ILE A 232 3.21 -1.31 -11.41
N ALA A 233 2.70 -0.82 -10.26
CA ALA A 233 2.16 0.52 -10.14
C ALA A 233 3.22 1.59 -10.42
N MET A 234 4.43 1.44 -9.88
CA MET A 234 5.54 2.36 -10.12
C MET A 234 6.00 2.38 -11.58
N ILE A 235 5.96 1.23 -12.27
CA ILE A 235 6.20 1.17 -13.72
C ILE A 235 5.12 1.96 -14.47
N GLY A 236 3.83 1.74 -14.13
CA GLY A 236 2.73 2.49 -14.72
C GLY A 236 2.90 4.00 -14.55
N TYR A 237 3.16 4.45 -13.32
CA TYR A 237 3.45 5.85 -13.00
C TYR A 237 4.63 6.44 -13.78
N ALA A 238 5.70 5.67 -13.97
CA ALA A 238 6.85 6.12 -14.75
C ALA A 238 6.51 6.24 -16.24
N LEU A 239 5.69 5.34 -16.77
CA LEU A 239 5.23 5.37 -18.18
C LEU A 239 4.28 6.54 -18.44
N ASP A 240 3.52 6.99 -17.45
CA ASP A 240 2.66 8.18 -17.56
C ASP A 240 3.47 9.48 -17.74
N LEU A 241 4.76 9.49 -17.39
CA LEU A 241 5.65 10.62 -17.64
C LEU A 241 6.22 10.62 -19.07
N VAL A 242 6.01 9.56 -19.84
CA VAL A 242 6.57 9.43 -21.20
C VAL A 242 5.52 9.89 -22.22
N PRO A 243 5.77 10.99 -22.95
CA PRO A 243 4.87 11.45 -24.00
C PRO A 243 4.61 10.34 -25.03
N GLY A 244 3.34 10.11 -25.35
CA GLY A 244 2.91 9.11 -26.34
C GLY A 244 2.67 7.69 -25.82
N ILE A 245 3.05 7.38 -24.56
CA ILE A 245 2.83 6.05 -23.95
C ILE A 245 1.83 6.12 -22.76
N VAL A 246 1.37 7.32 -22.41
CA VAL A 246 0.44 7.59 -21.29
C VAL A 246 -0.84 6.74 -21.33
N LEU A 247 -1.38 6.44 -22.51
CA LEU A 247 -2.56 5.56 -22.66
C LEU A 247 -2.32 4.11 -22.19
N ILE A 248 -1.06 3.69 -22.09
CA ILE A 248 -0.66 2.35 -21.64
C ILE A 248 -0.24 2.38 -20.17
N GLY A 249 0.34 3.50 -19.71
CA GLY A 249 0.79 3.67 -18.32
C GLY A 249 -0.36 3.53 -17.31
N ALA A 250 -1.46 4.26 -17.52
CA ALA A 250 -2.62 4.24 -16.63
C ALA A 250 -3.23 2.83 -16.42
N PRO A 251 -3.51 2.01 -17.46
CA PRO A 251 -3.94 0.62 -17.26
C PRO A 251 -2.97 -0.23 -16.43
N ILE A 252 -1.66 -0.09 -16.65
CA ILE A 252 -0.63 -0.81 -15.87
C ILE A 252 -0.66 -0.36 -14.42
N GLN A 253 -0.77 0.96 -14.18
CA GLN A 253 -0.91 1.54 -12.84
C GLN A 253 -2.11 0.94 -12.11
N PHE A 254 -3.28 0.90 -12.75
CA PHE A 254 -4.52 0.38 -12.15
C PHE A 254 -4.41 -1.09 -11.74
N ILE A 255 -3.76 -1.91 -12.57
CA ILE A 255 -3.50 -3.32 -12.25
C ILE A 255 -2.59 -3.41 -11.02
N GLY A 256 -1.51 -2.62 -10.98
CA GLY A 256 -0.60 -2.57 -9.83
C GLY A 256 -1.31 -2.18 -8.54
N GLU A 257 -2.08 -1.10 -8.55
CA GLU A 257 -2.86 -0.63 -7.41
C GLU A 257 -3.93 -1.63 -6.95
N GLY A 258 -4.62 -2.28 -7.88
CA GLY A 258 -5.58 -3.34 -7.56
C GLY A 258 -4.92 -4.50 -6.81
N ILE A 259 -3.72 -4.90 -7.23
CA ILE A 259 -2.92 -5.92 -6.55
C ILE A 259 -2.46 -5.44 -5.16
N ILE A 260 -2.07 -4.17 -5.01
CA ILE A 260 -1.72 -3.57 -3.71
C ILE A 260 -2.92 -3.65 -2.76
N VAL A 261 -4.09 -3.18 -3.19
CA VAL A 261 -5.32 -3.18 -2.39
C VAL A 261 -5.73 -4.59 -1.99
N HIS A 262 -5.63 -5.55 -2.91
CA HIS A 262 -5.89 -6.95 -2.62
C HIS A 262 -4.91 -7.52 -1.59
N GLY A 263 -3.61 -7.24 -1.76
CA GLY A 263 -2.58 -7.71 -0.83
C GLY A 263 -2.72 -7.09 0.57
N LEU A 264 -2.95 -5.79 0.67
CA LEU A 264 -3.19 -5.11 1.94
C LEU A 264 -4.42 -5.67 2.67
N GLY A 265 -5.42 -6.18 1.93
CA GLY A 265 -6.58 -6.88 2.50
C GLY A 265 -6.28 -8.23 3.16
N LYS A 266 -5.10 -8.82 2.90
CA LYS A 266 -4.63 -10.05 3.54
C LYS A 266 -3.84 -9.81 4.82
N LEU A 267 -3.57 -8.55 5.16
CA LEU A 267 -2.96 -8.24 6.45
C LEU A 267 -3.96 -8.56 7.56
N PRO A 268 -3.49 -9.04 8.73
CA PRO A 268 -4.36 -9.39 9.85
C PRO A 268 -5.21 -8.16 10.24
N VAL A 269 -6.48 -8.15 9.86
CA VAL A 269 -7.40 -7.11 10.33
C VAL A 269 -7.75 -7.47 11.77
N SER A 270 -7.77 -6.48 12.67
CA SER A 270 -8.37 -6.74 13.98
C SER A 270 -9.81 -7.19 13.74
N ARG A 271 -10.12 -8.46 14.02
CA ARG A 271 -11.49 -8.83 14.35
C ARG A 271 -11.79 -8.09 15.65
N SER A 272 -12.32 -6.88 15.53
CA SER A 272 -13.07 -6.30 16.63
C SER A 272 -14.20 -7.28 16.92
N GLN A 273 -14.15 -7.87 18.10
CA GLN A 273 -15.35 -8.36 18.76
C GLN A 273 -16.36 -7.22 18.85
#